data_AF-A0A806LEX3-F1
#
_entry.id   AF-A0A806LEX3-F1
#
_cell.length_a   1.000
_cell.length_b   1.000
_cell.length_c   1.000
_cell.angle_alpha   90.00
_cell.angle_beta   90.00
_cell.angle_gamma   90.00
#
_symmetry.space_group_name_H-M   'P 1'
#
loop_
_entity.id
_entity.type
_entity.pdbx_description
1 polymer ?
#
loop_
_entity_poly.entity_id
_entity_poly.type
_entity_poly.pdbx_seq_one_letter_code
_entity_poly.pdbx_strand_id
1 'polypeptide(L)'
;MLDLLKQHIRLEDDMDPSMLQFYLDAADKYVQRKVGHSVKYLQLMVATVMNDNRSAGDDLAAALEALEPIFYLEVRTDDPDSQSNEPTQVDSHTVGT
;
A
#
# COMPACT_ATOMS: atom_id res chain seq x y z
N MET A 1 -6.81 -10.78 10.67
CA MET A 1 -6.73 -10.32 9.27
C MET A 1 -7.90 -10.82 8.45
N LEU A 2 -8.22 -12.12 8.46
CA LEU A 2 -9.34 -12.68 7.71
C LEU A 2 -10.68 -11.97 7.99
N ASP A 3 -11.07 -11.79 9.26
CA ASP A 3 -12.33 -11.10 9.58
C ASP A 3 -12.32 -9.62 9.19
N LEU A 4 -11.16 -8.96 9.23
CA LEU A 4 -11.02 -7.58 8.75
C LEU A 4 -11.23 -7.51 7.24
N LEU A 5 -10.69 -8.47 6.47
CA LEU A 5 -10.92 -8.53 5.03
C LEU A 5 -12.39 -8.77 4.71
N LYS A 6 -13.05 -9.71 5.41
CA LYS A 6 -14.50 -9.96 5.26
C LYS A 6 -15.32 -8.69 5.49
N GLN A 7 -15.01 -7.93 6.55
CA GLN A 7 -15.68 -6.66 6.84
C GLN A 7 -15.37 -5.60 5.78
N HIS A 8 -14.11 -5.53 5.31
CA HIS A 8 -13.67 -4.55 4.31
C HIS A 8 -14.39 -4.72 2.97
N ILE A 9 -14.52 -5.96 2.49
CA ILE A 9 -15.23 -6.27 1.24
C ILE A 9 -16.75 -6.42 1.44
N ARG A 10 -17.23 -6.27 2.68
CA ARG A 10 -18.64 -6.50 3.08
C ARG A 10 -19.15 -7.87 2.61
N LEU A 11 -18.38 -8.91 2.92
CA LEU A 11 -18.73 -10.28 2.58
C LEU A 11 -20.10 -10.65 3.16
N GLU A 12 -21.04 -11.03 2.31
CA GLU A 12 -22.37 -11.49 2.68
C GLU A 12 -22.36 -12.98 3.07
N ASP A 13 -23.38 -13.42 3.82
CA ASP A 13 -23.43 -14.77 4.40
C ASP A 13 -23.51 -15.90 3.35
N ASP A 14 -23.91 -15.60 2.12
CA ASP A 14 -24.04 -16.55 1.00
C ASP A 14 -22.79 -16.59 0.09
N MET A 15 -21.79 -15.74 0.36
CA MET A 15 -20.54 -15.70 -0.40
C MET A 15 -19.52 -16.72 0.13
N ASP A 16 -18.75 -17.35 -0.76
CA ASP A 16 -17.71 -18.30 -0.38
C ASP A 16 -16.42 -17.59 0.11
N PRO A 17 -16.03 -17.73 1.39
CA PRO A 17 -14.81 -17.12 1.92
C PRO A 17 -13.55 -17.96 1.70
N SER A 18 -13.63 -19.13 1.06
CA SER A 18 -12.55 -20.13 1.00
C SER A 18 -11.22 -19.59 0.47
N MET A 19 -11.29 -18.66 -0.50
CA MET A 19 -10.11 -18.07 -1.14
C MET A 19 -9.53 -16.84 -0.41
N LEU A 20 -10.24 -16.28 0.56
CA LEU A 20 -9.82 -15.03 1.21
C LEU A 20 -8.50 -15.15 1.96
N GLN A 21 -8.23 -16.30 2.59
CA GLN A 21 -6.95 -16.53 3.25
C GLN A 21 -5.80 -16.63 2.25
N PHE A 22 -6.03 -17.27 1.10
CA PHE A 22 -5.04 -17.35 0.02
C PHE A 22 -4.68 -15.95 -0.51
N TYR A 23 -5.68 -15.08 -0.71
CA TYR A 23 -5.43 -13.70 -1.13
C TYR A 23 -4.70 -12.88 -0.07
N LEU A 24 -4.98 -13.08 1.23
CA LEU A 24 -4.22 -12.44 2.30
C LEU A 24 -2.75 -12.86 2.32
N ASP A 25 -2.46 -14.14 2.15
CA ASP A 25 -1.09 -14.65 2.14
C ASP A 25 -0.32 -14.15 0.91
N ALA A 26 -1.00 -14.04 -0.24
CA ALA A 26 -0.43 -13.44 -1.45
C ALA A 26 -0.19 -11.94 -1.28
N ALA A 27 -1.14 -11.23 -0.67
CA ALA A 27 -1.04 -9.80 -0.41
C ALA A 27 0.11 -9.46 0.55
N ASP A 28 0.31 -10.25 1.63
CA ASP A 28 1.45 -10.05 2.53
C ASP A 28 2.79 -10.17 1.80
N LYS A 29 2.96 -11.23 0.99
CA LYS A 29 4.18 -11.39 0.17
C LYS A 29 4.36 -10.25 -0.82
N TYR A 30 3.28 -9.75 -1.42
CA TYR A 30 3.34 -8.65 -2.37
C TYR A 30 3.76 -7.34 -1.68
N VAL A 31 3.12 -7.00 -0.57
CA VAL A 31 3.44 -5.79 0.23
C VAL A 31 4.86 -5.85 0.78
N GLN A 32 5.28 -6.99 1.33
CA GLN A 32 6.64 -7.20 1.81
C GLN A 32 7.68 -6.96 0.71
N ARG A 33 7.38 -7.33 -0.55
CA ARG A 33 8.28 -7.09 -1.69
C ARG A 33 8.26 -5.65 -2.18
N LYS A 34 7.12 -4.96 -2.09
CA LYS A 34 6.97 -3.57 -2.56
C LYS A 34 7.50 -2.53 -1.57
N VAL A 35 7.30 -2.78 -0.28
CA VAL A 35 7.57 -1.81 0.78
C VAL A 35 8.75 -2.23 1.65
N GLY A 36 9.06 -3.53 1.73
CA GLY A 36 10.16 -4.07 2.56
C GLY A 36 9.73 -4.50 3.97
N HIS A 37 8.49 -4.23 4.37
CA HIS A 37 7.89 -4.66 5.63
C HIS A 37 6.38 -4.90 5.47
N SER A 38 5.78 -5.63 6.41
CA SER A 38 4.35 -5.93 6.40
C SER A 38 3.52 -4.74 6.87
N VAL A 39 2.63 -4.23 6.01
CA VAL A 39 1.72 -3.13 6.32
C VAL A 39 0.27 -3.60 6.19
N LYS A 40 -0.46 -3.64 7.31
CA LYS A 40 -1.80 -4.24 7.38
C LYS A 40 -2.82 -3.62 6.43
N TYR A 41 -2.82 -2.29 6.27
CA TYR A 41 -3.79 -1.64 5.38
C TYR A 41 -3.51 -1.95 3.91
N LEU A 42 -2.24 -1.97 3.50
CA LEU A 42 -1.82 -2.34 2.15
C LEU A 42 -2.15 -3.81 1.84
N GLN A 43 -1.97 -4.69 2.83
CA GLN A 43 -2.37 -6.10 2.70
C GLN A 43 -3.87 -6.22 2.43
N LEU A 44 -4.72 -5.44 3.12
CA LEU A 44 -6.16 -5.44 2.88
C LEU A 44 -6.51 -4.93 1.48
N MET A 45 -5.87 -3.84 1.03
CA MET A 45 -6.10 -3.30 -0.32
C MET A 45 -5.71 -4.30 -1.42
N VAL A 46 -4.51 -4.89 -1.31
CA VAL A 46 -4.03 -5.87 -2.29
C VAL A 46 -4.88 -7.14 -2.29
N ALA A 47 -5.26 -7.66 -1.12
CA ALA A 47 -6.11 -8.84 -1.03
C ALA A 47 -7.51 -8.59 -1.62
N THR A 48 -8.04 -7.37 -1.47
CA THR A 48 -9.31 -6.96 -2.08
C THR A 48 -9.20 -6.93 -3.60
N VAL A 49 -8.14 -6.30 -4.13
CA VAL A 49 -7.86 -6.29 -5.57
C VAL A 49 -7.76 -7.72 -6.14
N MET A 50 -7.08 -8.63 -5.44
CA MET A 50 -6.96 -10.04 -5.88
C MET A 50 -8.28 -10.81 -5.79
N ASN A 51 -9.12 -10.52 -4.80
CA ASN A 51 -10.45 -11.12 -4.67
C ASN A 51 -11.40 -10.69 -5.80
N ASP A 52 -11.32 -9.42 -6.19
CA ASP A 52 -12.16 -8.84 -7.25
C ASP A 52 -11.65 -9.27 -8.63
N ASN A 53 -10.33 -9.41 -8.80
CA ASN A 53 -9.68 -9.80 -10.05
C ASN A 53 -9.13 -11.23 -9.95
N ARG A 54 -10.05 -12.21 -9.98
CA ARG A 54 -9.74 -13.64 -9.73
C ARG A 54 -8.88 -14.30 -10.80
N SER A 55 -8.79 -13.70 -11.98
CA SER A 55 -8.00 -14.19 -13.11
C SER A 55 -6.75 -13.34 -13.29
N ALA A 56 -5.61 -13.99 -13.50
CA ALA A 56 -4.39 -13.29 -13.89
C ALA A 56 -4.57 -12.75 -15.31
N GLY A 57 -4.70 -11.42 -15.42
CA GLY A 57 -4.91 -10.71 -16.68
C GLY A 57 -4.68 -9.21 -16.50
N ASP A 58 -4.96 -8.45 -17.56
CA ASP A 58 -4.66 -7.01 -17.61
C ASP A 58 -5.38 -6.23 -16.50
N ASP A 59 -6.60 -6.62 -16.14
CA ASP A 59 -7.39 -5.97 -15.09
C ASP A 59 -6.72 -6.11 -13.70
N LEU A 60 -6.22 -7.30 -13.36
CA LEU A 60 -5.47 -7.52 -12.12
C LEU A 60 -4.19 -6.69 -12.11
N ALA A 61 -3.46 -6.67 -13.23
CA ALA A 61 -2.21 -5.92 -13.34
C ALA A 61 -2.44 -4.42 -13.18
N ALA A 62 -3.43 -3.86 -13.87
CA ALA A 62 -3.80 -2.45 -13.79
C ALA A 62 -4.28 -2.06 -12.39
N ALA A 63 -5.09 -2.92 -11.74
CA ALA A 63 -5.59 -2.66 -10.40
C ALA A 63 -4.45 -2.67 -9.34
N LEU A 64 -3.46 -3.56 -9.49
CA LEU A 64 -2.27 -3.56 -8.64
C LEU A 64 -1.37 -2.33 -8.92
N GLU A 65 -1.20 -1.94 -10.17
CA GLU A 65 -0.43 -0.74 -10.56
C GLU A 65 -1.05 0.55 -10.01
N ALA A 66 -2.38 0.62 -9.92
CA ALA A 66 -3.07 1.75 -9.30
C ALA A 66 -2.72 1.96 -7.81
N LEU A 67 -2.18 0.95 -7.13
CA LEU A 67 -1.72 1.03 -5.74
C LEU A 67 -0.28 1.56 -5.60
N GLU A 68 0.51 1.63 -6.68
CA GLU A 68 1.92 2.06 -6.63
C GLU A 68 2.15 3.42 -5.96
N PRO A 69 1.34 4.47 -6.20
CA PRO A 69 1.52 5.75 -5.52
C PRO A 69 1.42 5.64 -3.99
N ILE A 70 0.61 4.71 -3.49
CA ILE A 70 0.42 4.48 -2.06
C ILE A 70 1.63 3.73 -1.50
N PHE A 71 2.14 2.70 -2.20
CA PHE A 71 3.38 2.02 -1.81
C PHE A 71 4.57 2.98 -1.76
N TYR A 72 4.69 3.86 -2.75
CA TYR A 72 5.76 4.86 -2.79
C TYR A 72 5.73 5.80 -1.58
N LEU A 73 4.54 6.27 -1.19
CA LEU A 73 4.38 7.12 -0.01
C LEU A 73 4.77 6.38 1.27
N GLU A 74 4.34 5.12 1.43
CA GLU A 74 4.65 4.29 2.58
C GLU A 74 6.17 4.14 2.78
N VAL A 75 6.89 3.78 1.72
CA VAL A 75 8.35 3.64 1.74
C VAL A 75 9.04 4.94 2.14
N ARG A 76 8.54 6.09 1.66
CA ARG A 76 9.14 7.39 2.00
C ARG A 76 8.86 7.82 3.45
N THR A 77 7.70 7.45 3.99
CA THR A 77 7.38 7.74 5.40
C THR A 77 8.12 6.86 6.38
N ASP A 78 8.55 5.67 5.97
CA ASP A 78 9.36 4.76 6.78
C ASP A 78 10.86 5.08 6.74
N ASP A 79 11.29 5.97 5.84
CA ASP A 79 12.66 6.46 5.77
C ASP A 79 12.91 7.56 6.82
N PRO A 80 13.68 7.28 7.89
CA PRO A 80 13.94 8.25 8.96
C PRO A 80 14.72 9.48 8.46
N ASP A 81 15.41 9.40 7.32
CA ASP A 81 16.20 10.50 6.76
C ASP A 81 15.36 11.43 5.84
N SER A 82 14.14 11.03 5.47
CA SER A 82 13.25 11.76 4.57
C SER A 82 12.52 12.96 5.21
N GLN A 83 12.76 13.27 6.50
CA GLN A 83 12.19 14.44 7.21
C GLN A 83 13.06 15.71 7.20
N SER A 84 14.20 15.73 6.51
CA SER A 84 15.06 16.91 6.47
C SER A 84 15.18 17.45 5.06
N ASN A 85 14.57 18.61 4.79
CA ASN A 85 15.12 19.71 3.97
C ASN A 85 14.08 20.82 3.79
N GLU A 86 13.92 21.68 4.80
CA GLU A 86 13.59 23.09 4.52
C GLU A 86 14.88 23.78 4.06
N PRO A 87 14.92 24.44 2.89
CA PRO A 87 16.08 25.26 2.54
C PRO A 87 16.03 26.52 3.39
N THR A 88 16.92 26.60 4.39
CA THR A 88 17.18 27.83 5.14
C THR A 88 17.54 28.93 4.15
N GLN A 89 16.62 29.89 3.98
CA GLN A 89 16.82 31.09 3.19
C GLN A 89 17.91 31.91 3.86
N VAL A 90 19.12 31.90 3.30
CA VAL A 90 20.23 32.74 3.80
C VAL A 90 20.02 34.15 3.26
N ASP A 91 19.25 34.95 3.99
CA ASP A 91 19.16 36.39 3.79
C ASP A 91 20.54 37.01 4.01
N SER A 92 21.23 37.32 2.91
CA SER A 92 22.39 38.21 2.95
C SER A 92 21.90 39.64 2.76
N HIS A 93 21.52 40.29 3.86
CA HIS A 93 21.34 41.73 3.94
C HIS A 93 22.41 42.36 4.83
N THR A 94 22.87 43.55 4.40
CA THR A 94 23.72 44.54 5.11
C THR A 94 25.24 44.40 4.80
N VAL A 95 25.85 45.17 3.88
CA VAL A 95 26.08 46.64 3.73
C VAL A 95 27.35 47.13 4.43
N GLY A 96 28.20 47.84 3.68
CA GLY A 96 29.21 48.82 4.13
C GLY A 96 30.51 48.20 4.65
N THR A 97 31.71 48.72 4.38
CA THR A 97 32.15 50.06 3.97
C THR A 97 33.50 49.93 3.24
#